data_AF-A0A0D6LZI8-F1
#
_entry.id   AF-A0A0D6LZI8-F1
#
_cell.length_a   1.000
_cell.length_b   1.000
_cell.length_c   1.000
_cell.angle_alpha   90.00
_cell.angle_beta   90.00
_cell.angle_gamma   90.00
#
_symmetry.space_group_name_H-M   'P 1'
#
loop_
_entity.id
_entity.type
_entity.pdbx_description
1 polymer ?
#
loop_
_entity_poly.entity_id
_entity_poly.type
_entity_poly.pdbx_seq_one_letter_code
_entity_poly.pdbx_strand_id
1 'polypeptide(L)'
;MMATMSVNEHDECLQKCAEKPRCKAVNYFHPFAYQKKAFCELLSETQRDNPRLMRPFRLATYFENIRCRESEETEDAVDIIQKPAPIHEKKLEMNSLMKKLTTKVNEFNSGFRAAR
;
A
#
# COMPACT_ATOMS: atom_id res chain seq x y z
N MET A 1 9.82 10.19 -6.73
CA MET A 1 9.05 11.46 -6.77
C MET A 1 8.47 11.63 -8.17
N MET A 2 7.19 11.99 -8.27
CA MET A 2 6.49 12.16 -9.55
C MET A 2 6.32 13.62 -9.95
N ALA A 3 5.98 14.49 -9.00
CA ALA A 3 5.72 15.90 -9.23
C ALA A 3 5.95 16.69 -7.94
N THR A 4 6.24 17.98 -8.10
CA THR A 4 6.26 18.94 -6.99
C THR A 4 5.40 20.15 -7.32
N MET A 5 4.80 20.77 -6.30
CA MET A 5 4.02 21.99 -6.49
C MET A 5 4.01 22.84 -5.22
N SER A 6 3.91 24.15 -5.40
CA SER A 6 3.67 25.09 -4.30
C SER A 6 2.17 25.21 -4.06
N VAL A 7 1.75 25.12 -2.79
CA VAL A 7 0.35 25.17 -2.35
C VAL A 7 0.22 26.13 -1.18
N ASN A 8 -1.01 26.52 -0.85
CA ASN A 8 -1.25 27.26 0.38
C ASN A 8 -1.53 26.29 1.54
N GLU A 9 -2.27 25.22 1.27
CA GLU A 9 -2.68 24.23 2.27
C GLU A 9 -2.42 22.78 1.81
N HIS A 10 -2.37 21.86 2.77
CA HIS A 10 -2.06 20.45 2.50
C HIS A 10 -3.15 19.73 1.70
N ASP A 11 -4.42 20.14 1.82
CA ASP A 11 -5.55 19.55 1.10
C ASP A 11 -5.40 19.65 -0.42
N GLU A 12 -4.81 20.74 -0.91
CA GLU A 12 -4.50 20.91 -2.34
C GLU A 12 -3.59 19.78 -2.85
N CYS A 13 -2.62 19.34 -2.03
CA CYS A 13 -1.73 18.25 -2.37
C CYS A 13 -2.44 16.89 -2.38
N LEU A 14 -3.36 16.69 -1.43
CA LEU A 14 -4.16 15.46 -1.36
C LEU A 14 -5.09 15.35 -2.58
N GLN A 15 -5.78 16.45 -2.94
CA GLN A 15 -6.63 16.50 -4.11
C GLN A 15 -5.84 16.23 -5.41
N LYS A 16 -4.69 16.89 -5.57
CA LYS A 16 -3.83 16.70 -6.74
C LYS A 16 -3.22 15.30 -6.82
N CYS A 17 -3.01 14.65 -5.68
CA CYS A 17 -2.61 13.24 -5.64
C CYS A 17 -3.78 12.34 -6.03
N ALA A 18 -4.99 12.59 -5.53
CA ALA A 18 -6.19 11.82 -5.87
C ALA A 18 -6.53 11.87 -7.37
N GLU A 19 -6.32 13.02 -8.03
CA GLU A 19 -6.47 13.18 -9.49
C GLU A 19 -5.47 12.32 -10.30
N LYS A 20 -4.39 11.82 -9.68
CA LYS A 20 -3.33 11.08 -10.36
C LYS A 20 -3.39 9.60 -10.01
N PRO A 21 -3.69 8.70 -10.95
CA PRO A 21 -3.89 7.27 -10.65
C PRO A 21 -2.63 6.57 -10.12
N ARG A 22 -1.45 7.13 -10.39
CA ARG A 22 -0.16 6.60 -9.93
C ARG A 22 0.35 7.22 -8.64
N CYS A 23 -0.30 8.26 -8.11
CA CYS A 23 0.10 8.88 -6.86
C CYS A 23 -0.38 8.01 -5.69
N LYS A 24 0.55 7.61 -4.83
CA LYS A 24 0.30 6.76 -3.65
C LYS A 24 0.46 7.51 -2.34
N ALA A 25 1.33 8.51 -2.32
CA ALA A 25 1.69 9.25 -1.11
C ALA A 25 2.13 10.69 -1.41
N VAL A 26 2.15 11.52 -0.37
CA VAL A 26 2.52 12.93 -0.43
C VAL A 26 3.46 13.28 0.72
N ASN A 27 4.57 13.96 0.41
CA ASN A 27 5.28 14.75 1.42
C ASN A 27 4.76 16.19 1.32
N TYR A 28 4.19 16.73 2.40
CA TYR A 28 3.82 18.13 2.53
C TYR A 28 4.86 18.86 3.38
N PHE A 29 5.41 19.95 2.89
CA PHE A 29 6.42 20.75 3.57
C PHE A 29 5.77 22.06 3.98
N HIS A 30 5.70 22.28 5.29
CA HIS A 30 5.10 23.48 5.87
C HIS A 30 5.88 24.72 5.44
N PRO A 31 5.22 25.87 5.30
CA PRO A 31 5.89 27.11 4.94
C PRO A 31 6.93 27.48 6.00
N PHE A 32 8.01 28.12 5.55
CA PHE A 32 9.10 28.59 6.40
C PHE A 32 9.00 30.10 6.58
N ALA A 33 9.72 30.65 7.56
CA ALA A 33 9.74 32.09 7.83
C ALA A 33 9.98 32.96 6.57
N TYR A 34 10.78 32.48 5.62
CA TYR A 34 11.09 33.20 4.36
C TYR A 34 10.29 32.69 3.14
N GLN A 35 9.60 31.56 3.27
CA GLN A 35 8.84 30.94 2.18
C GLN A 35 7.37 30.87 2.59
N LYS A 36 6.59 31.87 2.13
CA LYS A 36 5.18 32.05 2.51
C LYS A 36 4.27 30.90 2.06
N LYS A 37 4.66 30.18 1.01
CA LYS A 37 3.90 29.04 0.49
C LYS A 37 4.49 27.73 0.97
N ALA A 38 3.62 26.79 1.28
CA ALA A 38 3.99 25.40 1.44
C ALA A 38 4.36 24.81 0.07
N PHE A 39 4.99 23.65 0.09
CA PHE A 39 5.15 22.86 -1.12
C PHE A 39 4.90 21.39 -0.84
N CYS A 40 4.56 20.62 -1.86
CA CYS A 40 4.45 19.17 -1.73
C CYS A 40 5.16 18.42 -2.83
N GLU A 41 5.64 17.23 -2.46
CA GLU A 41 6.15 16.21 -3.37
C GLU A 41 5.11 15.09 -3.47
N LEU A 42 4.60 14.84 -4.68
CA LEU A 42 3.75 13.70 -4.98
C LEU A 42 4.63 12.46 -5.27
N LEU A 43 4.28 11.32 -4.71
CA LEU A 43 5.08 10.10 -4.76
C LEU A 43 4.31 8.94 -5.40
N SER A 44 5.00 8.15 -6.22
CA SER A 44 4.49 6.92 -6.85
C SER A 44 4.66 5.67 -5.99
N GLU A 45 5.34 5.81 -4.85
CA GLU A 45 5.78 4.75 -3.96
C GLU A 45 5.42 5.15 -2.54
N THR A 46 5.05 4.15 -1.73
CA THR A 46 4.76 4.32 -0.31
C THR A 46 6.03 4.26 0.54
N GLN A 47 5.92 4.52 1.84
CA GLN A 47 7.03 4.32 2.78
C GLN A 47 7.52 2.86 2.75
N ARG A 48 6.59 1.91 2.62
CA ARG A 48 6.90 0.49 2.58
C ARG A 48 7.65 0.10 1.30
N ASP A 49 7.25 0.68 0.17
CA ASP A 49 7.90 0.46 -1.12
C ASP A 49 9.32 1.06 -1.11
N ASN A 50 9.47 2.29 -0.59
CA ASN A 50 10.73 3.02 -0.59
C ASN A 50 10.84 4.00 0.59
N PRO A 51 11.42 3.57 1.73
CA PRO A 51 11.47 4.39 2.94
C PRO A 51 12.37 5.63 2.78
N ARG A 52 13.23 5.67 1.76
CA ARG A 52 14.11 6.83 1.49
C ARG A 52 13.34 8.04 0.95
N LEU A 53 12.12 7.85 0.47
CA LEU A 53 11.27 8.93 -0.04
C LEU A 53 10.59 9.71 1.08
N MET A 54 10.49 9.16 2.28
CA MET A 54 10.08 9.94 3.44
C MET A 54 11.21 10.87 3.83
N ARG A 55 10.97 12.18 3.72
CA ARG A 55 11.96 13.17 4.13
C ARG A 55 11.95 13.27 5.67
N PRO A 56 13.08 13.06 6.36
CA PRO A 56 13.19 13.26 7.80
C PRO A 56 13.31 14.76 8.12
N PHE A 57 12.30 15.53 7.72
CA PHE A 57 12.31 16.98 7.84
C PHE A 57 11.34 17.42 8.93
N ARG A 58 11.82 18.23 9.90
CA ARG A 58 11.03 18.61 11.10
C ARG A 58 9.70 19.31 10.76
N LEU A 59 9.64 19.97 9.61
CA LEU A 59 8.47 20.69 9.12
C LEU A 59 7.88 20.02 7.87
N ALA A 60 7.89 18.68 7.83
CA ALA A 60 7.21 17.91 6.80
C ALA A 60 6.20 16.92 7.40
N THR A 61 5.05 16.80 6.75
CA THR A 61 3.99 15.84 7.07
C THR A 61 3.88 14.85 5.92
N TYR A 62 3.87 13.56 6.23
CA TYR A 62 3.68 12.49 5.26
C TYR A 62 2.22 12.02 5.26
N PHE A 63 1.65 11.89 4.06
CA PHE A 63 0.30 11.36 3.85
C PHE A 63 0.36 10.14 2.92
N GLU A 64 -0.38 9.10 3.28
CA GLU A 64 -0.57 7.86 2.50
C GLU A 64 -2.05 7.48 2.57
N ASN A 65 -2.50 6.52 1.73
CA ASN A 65 -3.91 6.08 1.66
C ASN A 65 -4.87 7.25 1.36
N ILE A 66 -4.47 8.10 0.42
CA ILE A 66 -5.12 9.39 0.12
C ILE A 66 -6.49 9.21 -0.55
N ARG A 67 -6.76 8.05 -1.15
CA ARG A 67 -8.07 7.77 -1.72
C ARG A 67 -9.04 7.41 -0.62
N CYS A 68 -10.22 8.05 -0.65
CA CYS A 68 -11.38 7.52 0.04
C CYS A 68 -11.62 6.10 -0.46
N ARG A 69 -11.99 5.20 0.46
CA ARG A 69 -12.60 3.92 0.08
C ARG A 69 -13.80 4.30 -0.77
N GLU A 70 -13.78 4.01 -2.07
CA GLU A 70 -14.97 4.11 -2.89
C GLU A 70 -16.05 3.38 -2.09
N SER A 71 -17.08 4.10 -1.66
CA SER A 71 -18.28 3.46 -1.17
C SER A 71 -18.65 2.51 -2.28
N GLU A 72 -18.58 1.20 -2.00
CA GLU A 72 -19.14 0.17 -2.86
C GLU A 72 -20.46 0.74 -3.34
N GLU A 73 -20.52 1.12 -4.63
CA GLU A 73 -21.78 1.45 -5.25
C GLU A 73 -22.67 0.28 -4.89
N THR A 74 -23.72 0.58 -4.14
CA THR A 74 -24.75 -0.39 -3.81
C THR A 74 -25.10 -1.07 -5.12
N GLU A 75 -24.68 -2.33 -5.26
CA GLU A 75 -25.09 -3.22 -6.33
C GLU A 75 -26.60 -3.41 -6.14
N ASP A 76 -27.36 -2.44 -6.66
CA ASP A 76 -28.80 -2.48 -6.65
C ASP A 76 -29.23 -3.71 -7.47
N ALA A 77 -29.71 -4.68 -6.72
CA ALA A 77 -30.45 -5.85 -7.13
C ALA A 77 -31.17 -5.71 -8.49
N VAL A 78 -30.71 -6.48 -9.48
CA VAL A 78 -31.58 -7.02 -10.54
C VAL A 78 -31.19 -8.48 -10.80
N ASP A 79 -32.17 -9.36 -10.60
CA ASP A 79 -32.14 -10.82 -10.75
C ASP A 79 -31.44 -11.32 -12.02
N ILE A 80 -30.43 -12.18 -11.87
CA ILE A 80 -30.09 -13.21 -12.87
C ILE A 80 -29.79 -14.54 -12.17
N ILE A 81 -30.81 -15.39 -12.14
CA ILE A 81 -30.83 -16.85 -12.23
C ILE A 81 -29.43 -17.53 -12.33
N GLN A 82 -29.15 -18.33 -11.30
CA GLN A 82 -28.19 -19.45 -11.21
C GLN A 82 -27.28 -19.73 -12.43
N LYS A 83 -25.97 -19.54 -12.23
CA LYS A 83 -24.93 -20.45 -12.75
C LYS A 83 -23.68 -20.38 -11.86
N PRO A 84 -23.21 -21.48 -11.23
CA PRO A 84 -22.03 -21.43 -10.37
C PRO A 84 -20.76 -21.18 -11.20
N ALA A 85 -19.88 -20.34 -10.66
CA ALA A 85 -18.59 -19.96 -11.25
C ALA A 85 -17.65 -21.18 -11.44
N PRO A 86 -16.76 -21.15 -12.45
CA PRO A 86 -15.71 -22.15 -12.57
C PRO A 86 -14.69 -21.96 -11.43
N ILE A 87 -14.52 -23.00 -10.62
CA ILE A 87 -13.50 -23.09 -9.57
C ILE A 87 -12.13 -23.14 -10.26
N HIS A 88 -11.47 -21.98 -10.37
CA HIS A 88 -10.08 -21.93 -10.83
C HIS A 88 -9.16 -22.48 -9.73
N GLU A 89 -8.36 -23.47 -10.12
CA GLU A 89 -7.48 -24.30 -9.30
C GLU A 89 -6.45 -23.47 -8.50
N LYS A 90 -6.68 -23.26 -7.19
CA LYS A 90 -5.64 -22.78 -6.25
C LYS A 90 -5.41 -23.71 -5.05
N LYS A 91 -6.10 -24.85 -5.00
CA LYS A 91 -6.01 -25.79 -3.87
C LYS A 91 -4.75 -26.67 -3.91
N LEU A 92 -4.11 -26.81 -5.08
CA LEU A 92 -2.92 -27.67 -5.24
C LEU A 92 -1.65 -27.02 -4.65
N GLU A 93 -1.47 -25.71 -4.79
CA GLU A 93 -0.24 -25.02 -4.34
C GLU A 93 -0.12 -24.95 -2.82
N MET A 94 -1.23 -24.69 -2.11
CA MET A 94 -1.22 -24.60 -0.64
C MET A 94 -0.89 -25.95 0.02
N ASN A 95 -1.37 -27.05 -0.56
CA ASN A 95 -1.06 -28.40 -0.07
C ASN A 95 0.42 -28.79 -0.30
N SER A 96 1.01 -28.32 -1.40
CA SER A 96 2.44 -28.52 -1.68
C SER A 96 3.33 -27.74 -0.70
N LEU A 97 2.96 -26.48 -0.40
CA LEU A 97 3.67 -25.65 0.58
C LEU A 97 3.59 -26.22 2.00
N MET A 98 2.41 -26.67 2.43
CA MET A 98 2.25 -27.28 3.76
C MET A 98 3.05 -28.57 3.90
N LYS A 99 3.11 -29.40 2.84
CA LYS A 99 3.97 -30.60 2.84
C LYS A 99 5.46 -30.25 2.97
N LYS A 100 5.94 -29.24 2.24
CA LYS A 100 7.35 -28.78 2.33
C LYS A 100 7.72 -28.22 3.71
N LEU A 101 6.78 -27.53 4.37
CA LEU A 101 6.99 -27.04 5.74
C LEU A 101 7.06 -28.20 6.74
N THR A 102 6.15 -29.18 6.63
CA THR A 102 6.14 -30.34 7.52
C THR A 102 7.41 -31.19 7.39
N THR A 103 7.95 -31.38 6.18
CA THR A 103 9.21 -32.13 5.99
C THR A 103 10.40 -31.40 6.60
N LYS A 104 10.50 -30.08 6.43
CA LYS A 104 11.55 -29.24 7.03
C LYS A 104 11.53 -29.28 8.56
N VAL A 105 10.34 -29.26 9.17
CA VAL A 105 10.19 -29.36 10.63
C VAL A 105 10.62 -30.74 11.15
N ASN A 106 10.29 -31.81 10.42
CA ASN A 106 10.70 -33.16 10.80
C ASN A 106 12.22 -33.37 10.69
N GLU A 107 12.88 -32.84 9.66
CA GLU A 107 14.35 -32.86 9.52
C GLU A 107 15.06 -32.09 10.65
N PHE A 108 14.51 -30.94 11.05
CA PHE A 108 15.04 -30.18 12.18
C PHE A 108 14.93 -30.99 13.48
N ASN A 109 13.76 -31.58 13.74
CA ASN A 109 13.52 -32.35 14.97
C ASN A 109 14.27 -33.68 15.05
N SER A 110 14.60 -34.32 13.91
CA SER A 110 15.41 -35.54 13.90
C SER A 110 16.89 -35.27 14.21
N GLY A 111 17.40 -34.09 13.86
CA GLY A 111 18.77 -33.66 14.19
C GLY A 111 19.03 -33.49 15.69
N PHE A 112 18.02 -33.09 16.48
CA PHE A 112 18.17 -32.94 17.94
C PHE A 112 18.02 -34.24 18.72
N ARG A 113 17.48 -35.31 18.11
CA ARG A 113 17.32 -36.62 18.77
C ARG A 113 18.52 -37.55 18.58
N ALA A 114 19.42 -37.25 17.65
CA ALA A 114 20.64 -38.04 17.40
C ALA A 114 21.86 -37.61 18.25
N ALA A 115 21.73 -36.56 19.07
CA ALA A 115 22.81 -36.01 19.91
C ALA A 115 22.57 -36.22 21.42
N ARG A 116 22.00 -37.37 21.81
CA ARG A 116 21.99 -37.86 23.20
C ARG A 116 22.43 -39.32 23.24
#